data_AF-A0A7V8X4Z6-F1
#
_entry.id   AF-A0A7V8X4Z6-F1
#
_cell.length_a   1.000
_cell.length_b   1.000
_cell.length_c   1.000
_cell.angle_alpha   90.00
_cell.angle_beta   90.00
_cell.angle_gamma   90.00
#
_symmetry.space_group_name_H-M   'P 1'
#
loop_
_entity.id
_entity.type
_entity.pdbx_description
1 polymer ?
#
loop_
_entity_poly.entity_id
_entity_poly.type
_entity_poly.pdbx_seq_one_letter_code
_entity_poly.pdbx_strand_id
1 'polypeptide(L)'
;MTATDPVTTVAPPGSPVSPLFLSSAHGVWEATGPDSAVYTYQQINSDAEGNMLALVTISGVREVSADGQSFTTTDAYTVADPNGNVFDAGPVSVVRGERMTIEPVATPESTPAS
;
A
#
# COMPACT_ATOMS: atom_id res chain seq x y z
N MET A 1 5.70 -11.42 6.47
CA MET A 1 4.39 -10.82 6.75
C MET A 1 3.44 -11.33 5.69
N THR A 2 2.67 -12.37 5.98
CA THR A 2 1.61 -12.85 5.09
C THR A 2 0.38 -12.01 5.39
N ALA A 3 0.01 -11.09 4.48
CA ALA A 3 -1.26 -10.39 4.56
C ALA A 3 -2.38 -11.41 4.30
N THR A 4 -3.03 -11.90 5.35
CA THR A 4 -4.06 -12.95 5.27
C THR A 4 -5.42 -12.43 4.82
N ASP A 5 -5.65 -11.11 4.86
CA ASP A 5 -6.90 -10.50 4.42
C ASP A 5 -6.61 -9.42 3.37
N PRO A 6 -7.33 -9.40 2.23
CA PRO A 6 -7.17 -8.36 1.22
C PRO A 6 -7.63 -7.02 1.81
N VAL A 7 -6.83 -5.98 1.61
CA VAL A 7 -7.25 -4.62 2.00
C VAL A 7 -8.41 -4.23 1.08
N THR A 8 -9.58 -3.99 1.69
CA THR A 8 -10.74 -3.48 0.97
C THR A 8 -10.77 -1.96 1.04
N THR A 9 -11.07 -1.31 -0.07
CA THR A 9 -11.32 0.13 -0.12
C THR A 9 -12.66 0.42 -0.77
N VAL A 10 -13.27 1.54 -0.36
CA VAL A 10 -14.49 2.04 -1.01
C VAL A 10 -14.09 2.56 -2.39
N ALA A 11 -14.74 2.02 -3.42
CA ALA A 11 -14.52 2.50 -4.77
C ALA A 11 -14.99 3.97 -4.90
N PRO A 12 -14.37 4.78 -5.79
CA PRO A 12 -14.84 6.13 -6.04
C PRO A 12 -16.33 6.16 -6.43
N PRO A 13 -17.08 7.23 -6.08
CA PRO A 13 -18.49 7.37 -6.46
C PRO A 13 -18.69 7.18 -7.98
N GLY A 14 -19.60 6.29 -8.36
CA GLY A 14 -19.87 5.96 -9.77
C GLY A 14 -19.07 4.76 -10.32
N SER A 15 -18.21 4.13 -9.51
CA SER A 15 -17.56 2.87 -9.90
C SER A 15 -18.59 1.75 -10.07
N PRO A 16 -18.51 0.93 -11.15
CA PRO A 16 -19.39 -0.22 -11.35
C PRO A 16 -19.09 -1.39 -10.40
N VAL A 17 -17.97 -1.31 -9.66
CA VAL A 17 -17.48 -2.35 -8.75
C VAL A 17 -17.13 -1.73 -7.40
N SER A 18 -17.75 -2.27 -6.35
CA SER A 18 -17.50 -1.95 -4.94
C SER A 18 -17.91 -3.17 -4.10
N PRO A 19 -17.06 -3.68 -3.19
CA PRO A 19 -15.76 -3.15 -2.78
C PRO A 19 -14.63 -3.43 -3.80
N LEU A 20 -13.52 -2.66 -3.71
CA LEU A 20 -12.26 -2.95 -4.41
C LEU A 20 -11.32 -3.74 -3.50
N PHE A 21 -10.68 -4.77 -4.04
CA PHE A 21 -9.69 -5.58 -3.35
C PHE A 21 -8.28 -5.24 -3.85
N LEU A 22 -7.37 -4.98 -2.91
CA LEU A 22 -6.00 -4.56 -3.19
C LEU A 22 -5.02 -5.72 -2.93
N SER A 23 -4.12 -5.97 -3.88
CA SER A 23 -3.01 -6.90 -3.66
C SER A 23 -1.97 -6.32 -2.67
N SER A 24 -1.05 -7.17 -2.22
CA SER A 24 0.23 -6.66 -1.71
C SER A 24 0.93 -5.89 -2.83
N ALA A 25 1.53 -4.75 -2.48
CA ALA A 25 2.35 -3.98 -3.41
C ALA A 25 3.72 -4.65 -3.60
N HIS A 26 4.26 -4.58 -4.82
CA HIS A 26 5.61 -5.03 -5.12
C HIS A 26 6.35 -3.93 -5.89
N GLY A 27 7.65 -3.78 -5.66
CA GLY A 27 8.37 -2.64 -6.21
C GLY A 27 9.88 -2.73 -6.05
N VAL A 28 10.51 -1.64 -6.46
CA VAL A 28 11.95 -1.41 -6.38
C VAL A 28 12.21 -0.10 -5.67
N TRP A 29 13.37 0.00 -5.03
CA TRP A 29 13.82 1.22 -4.38
C TRP A 29 15.34 1.34 -4.46
N GLU A 30 15.82 2.56 -4.32
CA GLU A 30 17.24 2.90 -4.28
C GLU A 30 17.47 3.94 -3.18
N ALA A 31 18.50 3.73 -2.35
CA ALA A 31 18.92 4.72 -1.36
C ALA A 31 19.53 5.94 -2.08
N THR A 32 19.08 7.13 -1.73
CA THR A 32 19.67 8.40 -2.22
C THR A 32 20.49 9.11 -1.16
N GLY A 33 20.49 8.59 0.07
CA GLY A 33 21.23 9.10 1.22
C GLY A 33 21.05 8.19 2.43
N PRO A 34 21.63 8.56 3.60
CA PRO A 34 21.50 7.78 4.84
C PRO A 34 20.04 7.57 5.28
N ASP A 35 19.20 8.59 5.08
CA ASP A 35 17.80 8.62 5.54
C ASP A 35 16.81 8.88 4.40
N SER A 36 17.21 8.64 3.14
CA SER A 36 16.36 8.91 1.98
C SER A 36 16.44 7.82 0.92
N ALA A 37 15.31 7.59 0.24
CA ALA A 37 15.20 6.65 -0.86
C ALA A 37 14.22 7.13 -1.93
N VAL A 38 14.47 6.74 -3.18
CA VAL A 38 13.47 6.78 -4.26
C VAL A 38 12.89 5.39 -4.43
N TYR A 39 11.61 5.31 -4.78
CA TYR A 39 10.95 4.03 -4.97
C TYR A 39 9.90 4.07 -6.06
N THR A 40 9.57 2.88 -6.57
CA THR A 40 8.42 2.65 -7.43
C THR A 40 7.82 1.31 -7.07
N TYR A 41 6.51 1.26 -6.84
CA TYR A 41 5.79 0.02 -6.60
C TYR A 41 4.48 -0.04 -7.38
N GLN A 42 3.99 -1.25 -7.56
CA GLN A 42 2.75 -1.55 -8.23
C GLN A 42 1.81 -2.32 -7.30
N GLN A 43 0.54 -1.99 -7.41
CA GLN A 43 -0.55 -2.62 -6.68
C GLN A 43 -1.65 -3.00 -7.67
N ILE A 44 -2.17 -4.21 -7.55
CA ILE A 44 -3.30 -4.68 -8.35
C ILE A 44 -4.58 -4.37 -7.61
N ASN A 45 -5.54 -3.78 -8.33
CA ASN A 45 -6.92 -3.65 -7.89
C ASN A 45 -7.77 -4.72 -8.58
N SER A 46 -8.62 -5.41 -7.82
CA SER A 46 -9.46 -6.51 -8.30
C SER A 46 -10.88 -6.44 -7.75
N ASP A 47 -11.80 -7.13 -8.44
CA ASP A 47 -13.16 -7.40 -7.93
C ASP A 47 -13.17 -8.57 -6.92
N ALA A 48 -14.36 -8.93 -6.43
CA ALA A 48 -14.52 -9.99 -5.43
C ALA A 48 -14.19 -11.39 -5.98
N GLU A 49 -14.29 -11.56 -7.29
CA GLU A 49 -13.98 -12.78 -8.02
C GLU A 49 -12.48 -12.90 -8.35
N GLY A 50 -11.69 -11.86 -8.07
CA GLY A 50 -10.25 -11.81 -8.31
C GLY A 50 -9.86 -11.39 -9.72
N ASN A 51 -10.79 -10.88 -10.53
CA ASN A 51 -10.47 -10.31 -11.83
C ASN A 51 -9.74 -8.99 -11.63
N MET A 52 -8.64 -8.81 -12.35
CA MET A 52 -7.89 -7.57 -12.35
C MET A 52 -8.72 -6.46 -13.03
N LEU A 53 -8.93 -5.37 -12.30
CA LEU A 53 -9.61 -4.18 -12.78
C LEU A 53 -8.62 -3.10 -13.20
N ALA A 54 -7.53 -2.94 -12.44
CA ALA A 54 -6.53 -1.93 -12.70
C ALA A 54 -5.17 -2.28 -12.09
N LEU A 55 -4.11 -1.71 -12.67
CA LEU A 55 -2.77 -1.64 -12.08
C LEU A 55 -2.50 -0.21 -11.63
N VAL A 56 -2.26 -0.02 -10.34
CA VAL A 56 -1.82 1.26 -9.79
C VAL A 56 -0.30 1.25 -9.69
N THR A 57 0.37 2.16 -10.38
CA THR A 57 1.82 2.37 -10.23
C THR A 57 2.06 3.64 -9.44
N ILE A 58 2.81 3.53 -8.34
CA ILE A 58 3.14 4.64 -7.44
C ILE A 58 4.65 4.81 -7.43
N SER A 59 5.10 6.04 -7.62
CA SER A 59 6.51 6.41 -7.56
C SER A 59 6.69 7.61 -6.64
N GLY A 60 7.75 7.61 -5.86
CA GLY A 60 7.98 8.71 -4.95
C GLY A 60 9.37 8.76 -4.33
N VAL A 61 9.54 9.78 -3.51
CA VAL A 61 10.72 9.99 -2.67
C VAL A 61 10.29 9.83 -1.22
N ARG A 62 11.09 9.14 -0.42
CA ARG A 62 10.90 8.98 1.02
C ARG A 62 12.07 9.59 1.76
N GLU A 63 11.76 10.33 2.82
CA GLU A 63 12.71 10.82 3.81
C GLU A 63 12.28 10.31 5.19
N VAL A 64 13.22 9.75 5.93
CA VAL A 64 13.05 9.27 7.31
C VAL A 64 13.63 10.31 8.25
N SER A 65 13.00 10.56 9.39
CA SER A 65 13.56 11.45 10.41
C SER A 65 14.83 10.85 11.02
N ALA A 66 15.74 11.71 11.48
CA ALA A 66 17.04 11.29 12.03
C ALA A 66 16.93 10.33 13.24
N ASP A 67 15.80 10.35 13.97
CA ASP A 67 15.50 9.45 15.09
C ASP A 67 14.83 8.12 14.65
N GLY A 68 14.57 7.96 13.35
CA GLY A 68 13.90 6.80 12.77
C GLY A 68 12.44 6.61 13.20
N GLN A 69 11.82 7.63 13.81
CA GLN A 69 10.45 7.54 14.35
C GLN A 69 9.37 8.01 13.36
N SER A 70 9.74 8.74 12.31
CA SER A 70 8.78 9.24 11.34
C SER A 70 9.33 9.21 9.91
N PHE A 71 8.45 9.30 8.93
CA PHE A 71 8.83 9.52 7.54
C PHE A 71 7.88 10.49 6.86
N THR A 72 8.38 11.13 5.81
CA THR A 72 7.57 11.87 4.82
C THR A 72 7.82 11.26 3.44
N THR A 73 6.77 11.10 2.63
CA THR A 73 6.90 10.77 1.22
C THR A 73 6.25 11.82 0.34
N THR A 74 6.75 11.92 -0.89
CA THR A 74 6.20 12.73 -1.96
C THR A 74 5.96 11.81 -3.15
N ASP A 75 4.69 11.51 -3.41
CA ASP A 75 4.28 10.39 -4.28
C ASP A 75 3.39 10.86 -5.42
N ALA A 76 3.60 10.32 -6.62
CA ALA A 76 2.68 10.40 -7.74
C ALA A 76 2.18 8.99 -8.10
N TYR A 77 1.00 8.92 -8.72
CA TYR A 77 0.47 7.64 -9.20
C TYR A 77 -0.13 7.71 -10.59
N THR A 78 -0.15 6.56 -11.25
CA THR A 78 -0.92 6.30 -12.48
C THR A 78 -1.78 5.05 -12.30
N VAL A 79 -2.92 5.01 -12.98
CA VAL A 79 -3.82 3.87 -12.99
C VAL A 79 -4.02 3.43 -14.44
N ALA A 80 -3.68 2.17 -14.71
CA ALA A 80 -3.83 1.56 -16.03
C ALA A 80 -4.84 0.41 -16.00
N ASP A 81 -5.54 0.23 -17.11
CA ASP A 81 -6.37 -0.96 -17.34
C ASP A 81 -5.48 -2.22 -17.54
N PRO A 82 -6.06 -3.44 -17.59
CA PRO A 82 -5.29 -4.68 -17.80
C PRO A 82 -4.55 -4.74 -19.15
N ASN A 83 -4.89 -3.90 -20.12
CA ASN A 83 -4.21 -3.80 -21.41
C ASN A 83 -3.06 -2.77 -21.37
N GLY A 84 -2.84 -2.10 -20.24
CA GLY A 84 -1.81 -1.09 -20.05
C GLY A 84 -2.22 0.33 -20.45
N ASN A 85 -3.49 0.58 -20.78
CA ASN A 85 -3.96 1.92 -21.08
C ASN A 85 -4.14 2.71 -19.79
N VAL A 86 -3.37 3.79 -19.63
CA VAL A 86 -3.51 4.71 -18.49
C VAL A 86 -4.80 5.51 -18.66
N PHE A 87 -5.69 5.44 -17.68
CA PHE A 87 -6.97 6.16 -17.68
C PHE A 87 -7.13 7.15 -16.52
N ASP A 88 -6.23 7.09 -15.53
CA ASP A 88 -6.21 8.05 -14.42
C ASP A 88 -4.77 8.27 -13.92
N ALA A 89 -4.53 9.45 -13.34
CA ALA A 89 -3.27 9.82 -12.72
C ALA A 89 -3.48 10.87 -11.64
N GLY A 90 -2.80 10.69 -10.50
CA GLY A 90 -2.91 11.60 -9.38
C GLY A 90 -1.79 12.63 -9.33
N PRO A 91 -2.06 13.82 -8.79
CA PRO A 91 -1.01 14.79 -8.51
C PRO A 91 -0.06 14.27 -7.43
N VAL A 92 1.14 14.84 -7.42
CA VAL A 92 2.11 14.65 -6.35
C VAL A 92 1.47 14.98 -5.00
N SER A 93 1.47 14.01 -4.09
CA SER A 93 0.86 14.11 -2.76
C SER A 93 1.89 13.85 -1.67
N VAL A 94 1.76 14.55 -0.54
CA VAL A 94 2.63 14.35 0.61
C VAL A 94 1.96 13.40 1.60
N VAL A 95 2.60 12.28 1.89
CA VAL A 95 2.14 11.33 2.92
C VAL A 95 3.12 11.36 4.09
N ARG A 96 2.59 11.22 5.31
CA ARG A 96 3.39 11.15 6.53
C ARG A 96 3.04 9.89 7.30
N GLY A 97 4.02 9.30 7.95
CA GLY A 97 3.82 8.19 8.85
C GLY A 97 4.70 8.30 10.07
N GLU A 98 4.19 7.73 11.17
CA GLU A 98 4.89 7.63 12.44
C GLU A 98 5.01 6.15 12.83
N ARG A 99 6.11 5.83 13.52
CA ARG A 99 6.36 4.50 14.04
C ARG A 99 5.34 4.19 15.16
N MET A 100 4.62 3.08 15.01
CA MET A 100 3.73 2.57 16.06
C MET A 100 4.48 1.63 17.01
N THR A 101 4.08 1.66 18.28
CA THR A 101 4.53 0.68 19.28
C THR A 101 3.92 -0.69 18.98
N ILE A 102 4.71 -1.75 19.11
CA ILE A 102 4.22 -3.13 18.97
C ILE A 102 3.43 -3.48 20.24
N GLU A 103 2.17 -3.91 20.07
CA GLU A 103 1.40 -4.46 21.19
C GLU A 103 1.95 -5.84 21.61
N PRO A 104 2.07 -6.13 22.92
CA PRO A 104 2.47 -7.45 23.38
C PRO A 104 1.49 -8.53 22.90
N VAL A 105 2.01 -9.64 22.37
CA VAL A 105 1.17 -10.79 22.01
C VAL A 105 0.66 -11.44 23.30
N ALA A 106 -0.65 -11.44 23.50
CA ALA A 106 -1.27 -12.20 24.58
C ALA A 106 -1.04 -13.71 24.34
N THR A 107 -0.51 -14.41 25.35
CA THR A 107 -0.43 -15.87 25.29
C THR A 107 -1.82 -16.44 25.64
N PRO A 108 -2.44 -17.27 24.79
CA PRO A 108 -3.71 -17.90 25.13
C PRO A 108 -3.56 -18.74 26.41
N GLU A 109 -4.45 -18.55 27.38
CA GLU A 109 -4.50 -19.45 28.53
C GLU A 109 -4.83 -20.87 28.05
N SER A 110 -4.03 -21.86 28.46
CA SER A 110 -4.32 -23.25 28.15
C SER A 110 -5.64 -23.66 28.80
N THR A 111 -6.58 -24.16 28.00
CA THR A 111 -7.83 -24.75 28.50
C THR A 111 -7.51 -25.94 29.43
N PRO A 112 -8.06 -26.01 30.66
CA PRO A 112 -7.88 -27.17 31.52
C PRO A 112 -8.43 -28.44 30.85
N ALA A 113 -7.65 -29.51 30.85
CA ALA A 113 -8.15 -30.84 30.47
C ALA A 113 -9.18 -31.32 31.51
N SER A 114 -10.35 -31.76 31.03
CA SER A 114 -11.35 -32.46 31.85
C SER A 114 -11.01 -33.93 32.03
#